data_AF-A0A7H8KY85-F1
#
_entry.id   AF-A0A7H8KY85-F1
#
_cell.length_a   1.000
_cell.length_b   1.000
_cell.length_c   1.000
_cell.angle_alpha   90.00
_cell.angle_beta   90.00
_cell.angle_gamma   90.00
#
_symmetry.space_group_name_H-M   'P 1'
#
loop_
_entity.id
_entity.type
_entity.pdbx_description
1 polymer ?
#
loop_
_entity_poly.entity_id
_entity_poly.type
_entity_poly.pdbx_seq_one_letter_code
_entity_poly.pdbx_strand_id
1 'polypeptide(L)' 'MTRTVIDLDDELLAEAQQLFGTATKVATVNAALLEAVKLARRTELADAIAAGEFDLLDEPGGSAAA' A
#
# COMPACT_ATOMS: atom_id res chain seq x y z
N MET A 1 -17.99 6.28 6.65
CA MET A 1 -17.75 6.54 5.22
C MET A 1 -18.50 7.81 4.83
N THR A 2 -17.81 8.79 4.26
CA THR A 2 -18.46 9.97 3.67
C THR A 2 -18.90 9.60 2.25
N ARG A 3 -20.09 10.03 1.84
CA ARG A 3 -20.61 9.76 0.50
C ARG A 3 -20.00 10.76 -0.47
N THR A 4 -19.20 10.25 -1.41
CA THR A 4 -18.60 11.02 -2.50
C THR A 4 -19.24 10.58 -3.81
N VAL A 5 -19.61 11.54 -4.67
CA VAL A 5 -20.09 11.27 -6.02
C VAL A 5 -18.94 11.58 -6.97
N ILE A 6 -18.51 10.57 -7.73
CA ILE A 6 -17.44 10.66 -8.71
C ILE A 6 -17.87 9.87 -9.94
N ASP A 7 -17.41 10.31 -11.11
CA ASP A 7 -17.52 9.54 -12.34
C ASP A 7 -16.34 8.58 -12.43
N LEU A 8 -16.61 7.36 -12.84
CA LEU A 8 -15.62 6.29 -12.99
C LEU A 8 -15.72 5.71 -14.38
N ASP A 9 -14.58 5.33 -14.94
CA ASP A 9 -14.54 4.52 -16.15
C ASP A 9 -15.06 3.11 -15.81
N ASP A 10 -16.19 2.73 -16.39
CA ASP A 10 -16.85 1.45 -16.10
C ASP A 10 -16.08 0.25 -16.68
N GLU A 11 -15.31 0.41 -17.77
CA GLU A 11 -14.51 -0.68 -18.34
C GLU A 11 -13.32 -0.97 -17.42
N LEU A 12 -12.61 0.09 -17.02
CA LEU A 12 -11.48 0.01 -16.09
C LEU A 12 -11.91 -0.50 -14.71
N LEU A 13 -13.11 -0.12 -14.26
CA LEU A 13 -13.68 -0.62 -13.01
C LEU A 13 -14.02 -2.11 -13.10
N ALA A 14 -14.52 -2.59 -14.24
CA ALA A 14 -14.81 -4.00 -14.45
C ALA A 14 -13.54 -4.85 -14.47
N GLU A 15 -12.48 -4.38 -15.12
CA GLU A 15 -11.15 -5.02 -15.07
C GLU A 15 -10.61 -5.07 -13.64
N ALA A 16 -10.69 -3.95 -12.91
CA ALA A 16 -10.28 -3.90 -11.51
C ALA A 16 -11.12 -4.86 -10.63
N GLN A 17 -12.42 -5.01 -10.90
CA GLN A 17 -13.28 -5.96 -10.20
C GLN A 17 -12.83 -7.41 -10.40
N GLN A 18 -12.44 -7.77 -11.62
CA GLN A 18 -11.89 -9.09 -11.90
C GLN A 18 -10.52 -9.28 -11.24
N LEU A 19 -9.65 -8.28 -11.33
CA LEU A 19 -8.31 -8.30 -10.74
C LEU A 19 -8.36 -8.47 -9.21
N PHE A 20 -9.24 -7.73 -8.54
CA PHE A 20 -9.37 -7.75 -7.08
C PHE A 20 -10.38 -8.79 -6.58
N GLY A 21 -11.13 -9.45 -7.46
CA GLY A 21 -12.18 -10.41 -7.10
C GLY A 21 -13.34 -9.77 -6.32
N THR A 22 -13.66 -8.51 -6.58
CA THR A 22 -14.65 -7.74 -5.81
C THR A 22 -16.01 -7.70 -6.50
N ALA A 23 -17.07 -7.90 -5.71
CA ALA A 23 -18.45 -7.92 -6.23
C ALA A 23 -19.10 -6.53 -6.34
N THR A 24 -18.60 -5.53 -5.61
CA THR A 24 -19.21 -4.19 -5.59
C THR A 24 -18.21 -3.10 -5.96
N LYS A 25 -18.69 -2.05 -6.65
CA LYS A 25 -17.88 -0.88 -7.05
C LYS A 25 -17.12 -0.28 -5.85
N VAL A 26 -17.79 -0.15 -4.70
CA VAL A 26 -17.19 0.40 -3.47
C VAL A 26 -16.06 -0.49 -2.95
N ALA A 27 -16.23 -1.81 -2.96
CA ALA A 27 -15.17 -2.73 -2.55
C ALA A 27 -13.95 -2.63 -3.48
N THR A 28 -14.17 -2.52 -4.78
CA THR A 28 -13.10 -2.34 -5.77
C THR A 28 -12.31 -1.06 -5.54
N VAL A 29 -13.02 0.07 -5.38
CA VAL A 29 -12.36 1.37 -5.16
C VAL A 29 -11.56 1.36 -3.86
N ASN A 30 -12.11 0.82 -2.78
CA ASN A 30 -11.38 0.72 -1.51
C ASN A 30 -10.16 -0.20 -1.60
N ALA A 31 -10.28 -1.33 -2.32
CA ALA A 31 -9.15 -2.23 -2.55
C ALA A 31 -8.05 -1.55 -3.38
N ALA A 32 -8.42 -0.87 -4.46
CA ALA A 32 -7.48 -0.14 -5.31
C ALA A 32 -6.74 0.96 -4.53
N LEU A 33 -7.47 1.75 -3.72
CA LEU A 33 -6.86 2.79 -2.87
C LEU A 33 -5.90 2.19 -1.83
N LEU A 34 -6.27 1.07 -1.21
CA LEU A 34 -5.41 0.38 -0.25
C LEU A 34 -4.11 -0.11 -0.91
N GLU A 35 -4.20 -0.73 -2.09
CA GLU A 35 -3.04 -1.22 -2.82
C GLU A 35 -2.12 -0.08 -3.28
N ALA A 36 -2.69 1.06 -3.71
CA ALA A 36 -1.92 2.25 -4.04
C ALA A 36 -1.13 2.79 -2.82
N VAL A 37 -1.76 2.85 -1.65
CA VAL A 37 -1.09 3.27 -0.40
C VAL A 37 0.00 2.28 0.01
N LYS A 38 -0.25 0.98 -0.09
CA LYS A 38 0.77 -0.05 0.19
C LYS A 38 1.94 0.03 -0.76
N LEU A 39 1.69 0.30 -2.04
CA LEU A 39 2.76 0.49 -3.02
C LEU A 39 3.61 1.70 -2.65
N ALA A 40 2.99 2.85 -2.36
CA ALA A 40 3.71 4.06 -1.96
C ALA A 40 4.57 3.83 -0.70
N ARG A 41 4.03 3.18 0.33
CA ARG A 41 4.79 2.86 1.56
C ARG A 41 5.94 1.89 1.32
N ARG A 42 5.78 0.92 0.40
CA ARG A 42 6.86 0.00 0.03
C ARG A 42 7.99 0.73 -0.68
N THR A 43 7.67 1.69 -1.55
CA THR A 43 8.66 2.54 -2.19
C THR A 43 9.38 3.42 -1.17
N GLU A 44 8.66 4.10 -0.29
CA GLU A 44 9.23 4.91 0.79
C GLU A 44 10.18 4.10 1.68
N LEU A 45 9.77 2.89 2.07
CA LEU A 45 10.64 1.99 2.82
C LEU A 45 11.90 1.60 2.03
N ALA A 46 11.76 1.26 0.76
CA ALA A 46 12.90 0.89 -0.08
C ALA A 46 13.89 2.07 -0.23
N ASP A 47 13.37 3.29 -0.39
CA ASP A 47 14.18 4.50 -0.48
C ASP A 47 14.92 4.79 0.82
N ALA A 48 14.26 4.66 1.97
CA ALA A 48 14.88 4.85 3.28
C ALA A 48 15.95 3.78 3.59
N ILE A 49 15.74 2.53 3.16
CA ILE A 49 16.77 1.48 3.22
C ILE A 49 17.96 1.85 2.34
N ALA A 50 17.72 2.31 1.11
CA ALA A 50 18.78 2.73 0.19
C ALA A 50 19.55 3.97 0.70
N ALA A 51 18.88 4.87 1.41
CA ALA A 51 19.47 6.02 2.08
C ALA A 51 20.29 5.65 3.34
N GLY A 52 20.21 4.40 3.80
CA GLY A 52 20.90 3.94 5.00
C GLY A 52 20.28 4.48 6.29
N GLU A 53 19.01 4.86 6.28
CA GLU A 53 18.31 5.36 7.48
C GLU A 53 18.02 4.26 8.51
N PHE A 54 18.16 2.99 8.12
CA PHE A 54 17.99 1.86 9.02
C PHE A 54 19.29 1.06 9.14
N ASP A 55 19.74 0.88 10.38
CA ASP A 55 20.76 -0.13 10.69
C ASP A 55 20.10 -1.50 10.79
N LEU A 56 20.04 -2.22 9.67
CA LEU A 56 19.37 -3.52 9.56
C LEU A 56 20.23 -4.67 10.10
N LEU A 57 21.44 -4.36 10.57
CA LEU A 57 22.44 -5.31 11.05
C LEU A 57 22.64 -5.26 12.57
N ASP A 58 21.86 -4.45 13.30
CA ASP A 58 21.87 -4.47 14.76
C ASP A 58 21.36 -5.85 15.23
N GLU A 59 22.30 -6.70 15.64
CA GLU A 59 21.96 -7.99 16.25
C GLU A 59 21.16 -7.72 17.52
N PRO A 60 20.02 -8.41 17.77
CA PRO A 60 19.30 -8.31 19.03
C PRO A 60 20.13 -8.94 20.16
N GLY A 61 21.11 -8.20 20.67
CA GLY A 61 22.08 -8.68 21.66
C GLY A 61 23.32 -7.81 21.88
N GLY A 62 23.41 -6.60 21.31
CA GLY A 62 24.67 -5.90 21.14
C GLY A 62 24.98 -4.66 21.99
N SER A 63 24.32 -4.37 23.12
CA SER A 63 24.93 -3.46 24.13
C SER A 63 24.28 -3.55 25.51
N ALA A 64 24.80 -4.46 26.31
CA ALA A 64 24.92 -4.28 27.75
C ALA A 64 26.39 -4.50 28.11
N ALA A 65 27.22 -3.45 28.02
CA ALA A 65 28.42 -3.23 28.85
C ALA A 65 29.28 -2.08 28.28
N ALA A 66 29.29 -0.94 28.98
CA ALA A 66 30.47 -0.25 29.53
C ALA A 66 30.09 1.17 29.95
#